data_AF-A0A7S4HMQ5-F1
#
_entry.id   AF-A0A7S4HMQ5-F1
#
_cell.length_a   1.000
_cell.length_b   1.000
_cell.length_c   1.000
_cell.angle_alpha   90.00
_cell.angle_beta   90.00
_cell.angle_gamma   90.00
#
_symmetry.space_group_name_H-M   'P 1'
#
loop_
_entity.id
_entity.type
_entity.pdbx_description
1 polymer ?
#
loop_
_entity_poly.entity_id
_entity_poly.type
_entity_poly.pdbx_seq_one_letter_code
_entity_poly.pdbx_strand_id
1 'polypeptide(L)'
;VAFFGTGNIASISSFEISSTYRFVRIFNPFLMGALLIFKILIPFILVCCCYILINRAISQPESGSFFTVINMYDVIAISFFFLVRDNGSWKDIGISISHYIVACAF
;
A
#
# COMPACT_ATOMS: atom_id res chain seq x y z
N VAL A 1 -6.76 12.30 -3.70
CA VAL A 1 -7.51 11.08 -3.32
C VAL A 1 -6.69 9.90 -3.82
N ALA A 2 -5.82 9.37 -2.97
CA ALA A 2 -5.07 8.15 -3.29
C ALA A 2 -6.03 6.95 -3.20
N PHE A 3 -5.87 5.97 -4.10
CA PHE A 3 -6.65 4.73 -4.10
C PHE A 3 -6.47 3.94 -2.78
N PHE A 4 -5.34 4.18 -2.11
CA PHE A 4 -5.06 3.86 -0.72
C PHE A 4 -5.24 5.13 0.13
N GLY A 5 -6.48 5.45 0.45
CA GLY A 5 -6.79 6.36 1.55
C GLY A 5 -6.52 5.63 2.87
N THR A 6 -5.27 5.30 3.17
CA THR A 6 -4.88 5.09 4.56
C THR A 6 -4.84 6.49 5.16
N GLY A 7 -5.47 6.70 6.30
CA GLY A 7 -5.63 8.01 6.94
C GLY A 7 -5.27 7.98 8.42
N ASN A 8 -5.08 6.80 9.02
CA ASN A 8 -4.72 6.65 10.42
C ASN A 8 -4.28 5.21 10.73
N ILE A 9 -3.47 4.97 11.76
CA ILE A 9 -3.26 3.62 12.31
C ILE A 9 -4.59 2.99 12.77
N ALA A 10 -5.55 3.81 13.22
CA ALA A 10 -6.93 3.40 13.48
C ALA A 10 -7.73 3.03 12.22
N SER A 11 -7.33 3.49 11.02
CA SER A 11 -7.99 3.16 9.75
C SER A 11 -7.48 1.89 9.08
N ILE A 12 -6.40 1.30 9.61
CA ILE A 12 -6.02 -0.08 9.28
C ILE A 12 -7.08 -1.04 9.86
N SER A 13 -7.67 -0.70 11.01
CA SER A 13 -8.83 -1.42 11.57
C SER A 13 -10.17 -0.98 10.99
N SER A 14 -10.32 0.28 10.56
CA SER A 14 -11.49 0.74 9.81
C SER A 14 -11.19 0.80 8.32
N PHE A 15 -11.10 -0.38 7.69
CA PHE A 15 -11.17 -0.50 6.24
C PHE A 15 -12.35 0.34 5.74
N GLU A 16 -12.05 1.38 4.99
CA GLU A 16 -13.04 2.40 4.64
C GLU A 16 -14.03 1.82 3.62
N ILE A 17 -15.15 1.30 4.12
CA ILE A 17 -16.22 0.68 3.34
C ILE A 17 -16.82 1.66 2.31
N SER A 18 -16.65 2.97 2.54
CA SER A 18 -16.99 4.08 1.64
C SER A 18 -16.52 3.88 0.20
N SER A 19 -15.37 3.23 -0.02
CA SER A 19 -14.87 2.93 -1.37
C SER A 19 -15.66 1.82 -2.07
N THR A 20 -16.24 0.88 -1.32
CA THR A 20 -16.97 -0.27 -1.87
C THR A 20 -18.43 0.06 -2.14
N TYR A 21 -19.02 1.01 -1.40
CA TYR A 21 -20.36 1.54 -1.66
C TYR A 21 -20.52 2.19 -3.04
N ARG A 22 -19.42 2.61 -3.69
CA ARG A 22 -19.45 3.09 -5.09
C ARG A 22 -19.68 1.98 -6.12
N PHE A 23 -19.35 0.73 -5.77
CA PHE A 23 -19.45 -0.42 -6.67
C PHE A 23 -20.67 -1.30 -6.34
N VAL A 24 -21.06 -1.37 -5.07
CA VAL A 24 -22.24 -2.15 -4.64
C VAL A 24 -23.12 -1.28 -3.76
N ARG A 25 -24.29 -0.88 -4.29
CA ARG A 25 -25.28 -0.05 -3.57
C ARG A 25 -26.15 -0.85 -2.60
N ILE A 26 -26.21 -2.18 -2.73
CA ILE A 26 -26.97 -3.08 -1.85
C ILE A 26 -25.99 -3.73 -0.87
N PHE A 27 -26.31 -3.71 0.42
CA PHE A 27 -25.46 -4.30 1.45
C PHE A 27 -25.37 -5.83 1.26
N ASN A 28 -24.25 -6.28 0.67
CA ASN A 28 -23.90 -7.69 0.51
C ASN A 28 -22.55 -7.93 1.21
N PRO A 29 -22.53 -8.44 2.45
CA PRO A 29 -21.32 -8.48 3.27
C PRO A 29 -20.21 -9.33 2.64
N PHE A 30 -20.55 -10.44 1.97
CA PHE A 30 -19.57 -11.30 1.29
C PHE A 30 -18.94 -10.64 0.06
N LEU A 31 -19.75 -9.98 -0.77
CA LEU A 31 -19.27 -9.30 -1.98
C LEU A 31 -18.44 -8.06 -1.60
N MET A 32 -18.90 -7.31 -0.60
CA MET A 32 -18.20 -6.14 -0.08
C MET A 32 -16.86 -6.52 0.58
N GLY A 33 -16.83 -7.63 1.32
CA GLY A 33 -15.61 -8.22 1.87
C GLY A 33 -14.65 -8.70 0.78
N ALA A 34 -15.15 -9.38 -0.26
CA ALA A 34 -14.34 -9.84 -1.39
C ALA A 34 -13.69 -8.67 -2.16
N LEU A 35 -14.44 -7.58 -2.39
CA LEU A 35 -13.91 -6.37 -3.03
C LEU A 35 -12.83 -5.68 -2.16
N LEU A 36 -13.00 -5.70 -0.83
CA LEU A 36 -11.97 -5.19 0.09
C LEU A 36 -10.70 -6.04 0.04
N ILE A 37 -10.83 -7.38 0.08
CA ILE A 37 -9.68 -8.31 -0.05
C ILE A 37 -8.98 -8.10 -1.39
N PHE A 38 -9.74 -8.01 -2.49
CA PHE A 38 -9.19 -7.74 -3.81
C PHE A 38 -8.42 -6.42 -3.84
N LYS A 39 -8.97 -5.36 -3.23
CA LYS A 39 -8.30 -4.06 -3.13
C LYS A 39 -6.97 -4.13 -2.36
N ILE A 40 -6.90 -4.95 -1.31
CA ILE A 40 -5.68 -5.19 -0.54
C ILE A 40 -4.65 -5.98 -1.36
N LEU A 41 -5.09 -6.91 -2.21
CA LEU A 41 -4.20 -7.76 -3.02
C LEU A 41 -3.50 -7.03 -4.16
N ILE A 42 -4.09 -5.96 -4.70
CA ILE A 42 -3.50 -5.17 -5.82
C ILE A 42 -2.02 -4.79 -5.59
N PRO A 43 -1.62 -4.15 -4.47
CA PRO A 43 -0.23 -3.77 -4.24
C PRO A 43 0.69 -4.99 -4.11
N PHE A 44 0.23 -6.08 -3.48
CA PHE A 44 1.02 -7.33 -3.39
C PHE A 44 1.26 -7.93 -4.76
N ILE A 45 0.24 -8.01 -5.61
CA ILE A 45 0.37 -8.53 -6.99
C ILE A 45 1.34 -7.66 -7.79
N LEU A 46 1.28 -6.34 -7.62
CA LEU A 46 2.18 -5.41 -8.31
C LEU A 46 3.64 -5.61 -7.87
N VAL A 47 3.91 -5.72 -6.57
CA VAL A 47 5.26 -6.00 -6.04
C VAL A 47 5.76 -7.37 -6.53
N CYS A 48 4.94 -8.42 -6.46
CA CYS A 48 5.29 -9.73 -6.98
C CYS A 48 5.60 -9.70 -8.48
N CYS A 49 4.81 -8.97 -9.28
CA CYS A 49 5.04 -8.83 -10.71
C CYS A 49 6.37 -8.13 -11.00
N CYS A 50 6.65 -7.01 -10.32
CA CYS A 50 7.92 -6.30 -10.45
C CYS A 50 9.10 -7.18 -10.01
N TYR A 51 8.97 -7.95 -8.94
CA TYR A 51 10.00 -8.88 -8.48
C TYR A 51 10.29 -9.97 -9.53
N ILE A 52 9.25 -10.57 -10.10
CA ILE A 52 9.39 -11.60 -11.15
C ILE A 52 10.02 -11.01 -12.41
N LEU A 53 9.63 -9.79 -12.80
CA LEU A 53 10.20 -9.11 -13.97
C LEU A 53 11.70 -8.84 -13.78
N ILE A 54 12.11 -8.33 -12.63
CA ILE A 54 13.52 -8.06 -12.33
C ILE A 54 14.33 -9.37 -12.31
N ASN A 55 13.80 -10.41 -11.64
CA ASN A 55 14.45 -11.72 -11.60
C ASN A 55 14.61 -12.33 -13.00
N ARG A 56 13.58 -12.23 -13.85
CA ARG A 56 13.65 -12.72 -15.23
C ARG A 56 14.56 -11.89 -16.11
N ALA A 57 14.57 -10.57 -15.95
CA ALA A 57 15.39 -9.68 -16.77
C ALA A 57 16.90 -9.85 -16.49
N ILE A 58 17.27 -10.07 -15.22
CA ILE A 58 18.68 -10.11 -14.80
C ILE A 58 19.18 -11.56 -14.66
N SER A 59 18.29 -12.58 -14.66
CA SER A 59 18.64 -14.00 -14.43
C SER A 59 19.57 -14.16 -13.22
N GLN A 60 19.19 -13.55 -12.10
CA GLN A 60 20.07 -13.44 -10.94
C GLN A 60 20.36 -14.80 -10.27
N PRO A 61 21.58 -14.98 -9.72
CA PRO A 61 21.86 -16.06 -8.77
C PRO A 61 21.06 -15.85 -7.46
N GLU A 62 20.87 -16.92 -6.67
CA GLU A 62 20.02 -16.89 -5.46
C GLU A 62 20.39 -15.80 -4.44
N SER A 63 21.67 -15.43 -4.37
CA SER A 63 22.16 -14.33 -3.53
C SER A 63 21.67 -12.95 -3.98
N GLY A 64 21.42 -12.75 -5.27
CA GLY A 64 20.94 -11.50 -5.86
C GLY A 64 19.48 -11.20 -5.55
N SER A 65 18.65 -12.24 -5.38
CA SER A 65 17.23 -12.10 -5.03
C SER A 65 17.03 -11.34 -3.72
N PHE A 66 17.89 -11.57 -2.73
CA PHE A 66 17.82 -10.87 -1.44
C PHE A 66 18.04 -9.36 -1.59
N PHE A 67 19.06 -8.96 -2.37
CA PHE A 67 19.32 -7.55 -2.64
C PHE A 67 18.18 -6.89 -3.43
N THR A 68 17.54 -7.63 -4.35
CA THR A 68 16.38 -7.12 -5.10
C THR A 68 15.21 -6.82 -4.16
N VAL A 69 14.95 -7.66 -3.16
CA VAL A 69 13.90 -7.41 -2.15
C VAL A 69 14.21 -6.17 -1.32
N ILE A 70 15.45 -6.00 -0.87
CA ILE A 70 15.87 -4.80 -0.12
C ILE A 70 15.67 -3.53 -0.95
N ASN A 71 16.10 -3.52 -2.22
CA ASN A 71 15.93 -2.36 -3.09
C ASN A 71 14.45 -2.01 -3.31
N MET A 72 13.56 -3.01 -3.44
CA MET A 72 12.13 -2.74 -3.57
C MET A 72 11.55 -2.10 -2.31
N TYR A 73 11.98 -2.54 -1.13
CA TYR A 73 11.58 -1.94 0.14
C TYR A 73 12.06 -0.49 0.26
N ASP A 74 13.31 -0.21 -0.11
CA ASP A 74 13.86 1.15 -0.11
C ASP A 74 13.09 2.09 -1.07
N VAL A 75 12.71 1.60 -2.25
CA VAL A 75 11.91 2.37 -3.22
C VAL A 75 10.53 2.72 -2.66
N ILE A 76 9.88 1.80 -1.93
CA ILE A 76 8.60 2.05 -1.27
C ILE A 76 8.78 3.10 -0.17
N ALA A 77 9.81 2.95 0.67
CA ALA A 77 10.11 3.90 1.75
C ALA A 77 10.33 5.32 1.20
N ILE A 78 11.14 5.47 0.15
CA ILE A 78 11.40 6.77 -0.50
C ILE A 78 10.11 7.33 -1.12
N SER A 79 9.29 6.49 -1.75
CA SER A 79 8.01 6.93 -2.33
C SER A 79 7.05 7.48 -1.28
N PHE A 80 6.99 6.85 -0.10
CA PHE A 80 6.19 7.34 1.02
C PHE A 80 6.82 8.56 1.70
N PHE A 81 8.16 8.66 1.74
CA PHE A 81 8.85 9.83 2.25
C PHE A 81 8.48 11.10 1.47
N PHE A 82 8.46 11.02 0.13
CA PHE A 82 8.02 12.14 -0.72
C PHE A 82 6.52 12.45 -0.61
N LEU A 83 5.72 11.54 -0.06
CA LEU A 83 4.29 11.76 0.18
C LEU A 83 4.01 12.42 1.53
N VAL A 84 5.01 12.54 2.41
CA VAL A 84 4.92 13.29 3.66
C VAL A 84 4.64 14.76 3.34
N ARG A 85 3.68 15.34 4.05
CA ARG A 85 3.28 16.73 3.86
C ARG A 85 3.72 17.58 5.03
N ASP A 86 4.48 18.62 4.73
CA ASP A 86 4.92 19.62 5.72
C ASP A 86 3.95 20.81 5.86
N ASN A 87 2.92 20.87 5.01
CA ASN A 87 1.96 21.98 4.96
C ASN A 87 0.53 21.49 5.22
N GLY A 88 -0.21 22.19 6.08
CA GLY A 88 -1.62 21.89 6.38
C GLY A 88 -1.97 22.01 7.85
N SER A 89 -3.09 21.42 8.27
CA SER A 89 -3.44 21.33 9.68
C SER A 89 -2.49 20.35 10.40
N TRP A 90 -2.26 20.56 11.70
CA TRP A 90 -1.47 19.64 12.54
C TRP A 90 -1.94 18.18 12.44
N LYS A 91 -3.26 17.98 12.24
CA LYS A 91 -3.85 16.66 12.03
C LYS A 91 -3.38 16.04 10.71
N ASP A 92 -3.39 16.80 9.62
CA ASP A 92 -2.99 16.29 8.29
C ASP A 92 -1.50 15.95 8.24
N ILE A 93 -0.66 16.76 8.91
CA ILE A 93 0.77 16.50 9.06
C ILE A 93 0.99 15.19 9.82
N GLY A 94 0.36 15.04 10.99
CA GLY A 94 0.45 13.82 11.80
C GLY A 94 -0.04 12.56 11.08
N ILE A 95 -1.08 12.70 10.24
CA ILE A 95 -1.59 11.61 9.40
C ILE A 95 -0.54 11.18 8.35
N SER A 96 0.09 12.15 7.67
CA SER A 96 1.10 11.84 6.65
C SER A 96 2.35 11.16 7.23
N ILE A 97 2.79 11.58 8.43
CA ILE A 97 3.91 10.95 9.15
C ILE A 97 3.52 9.52 9.57
N SER A 98 2.30 9.32 10.04
CA SER A 98 1.80 7.99 10.42
C SER A 98 1.79 7.03 9.22
N HIS A 99 1.48 7.49 8.01
CA HIS A 99 1.55 6.65 6.80
C HIS A 99 2.97 6.25 6.45
N TYR A 100 3.91 7.18 6.56
CA TYR A 100 5.31 6.90 6.33
C TYR A 100 5.82 5.83 7.30
N ILE A 101 5.55 5.98 8.61
CA ILE A 101 5.97 5.01 9.63
C ILE A 101 5.34 3.63 9.37
N VAL A 102 4.06 3.58 9.01
CA VAL A 102 3.41 2.31 8.65
C VAL A 102 4.04 1.68 7.42
N ALA A 103 4.34 2.45 6.38
CA ALA A 103 4.99 1.95 5.18
C ALA A 103 6.43 1.47 5.41
N CYS A 104 7.13 2.00 6.42
CA CYS A 104 8.43 1.49 6.83
C CYS A 104 8.33 0.31 7.81
N ALA A 105 7.25 0.18 8.58
CA ALA A 105 7.11 -0.93 9.53
C ALA A 105 6.75 -2.27 8.85
N PHE A 106 6.19 -2.24 7.65
CA PHE A 106 5.80 -3.39 6.84
C PHE A 106 6.73 -3.56 5.64
#